data_AF-K7LXW7-F1
#
_entry.id   AF-K7LXW7-F1
#
_cell.length_a   1.000
_cell.length_b   1.000
_cell.length_c   1.000
_cell.angle_alpha   90.00
_cell.angle_beta   90.00
_cell.angle_gamma   90.00
#
_symmetry.space_group_name_H-M   'P 1'
#
loop_
_entity.id
_entity.type
_entity.pdbx_description
1 polymer ?
#
loop_
_entity_poly.entity_id
_entity_poly.type
_entity_poly.pdbx_seq_one_letter_code
_entity_poly.pdbx_strand_id
1 'polypeptide(L)'
;MDKRHQLAMLASIIHIVNGDWASLVRALVDMDVVRPGTNIRLFTLELEQALGEVEFKEGIPDVKFSRVLGKIWTVALKHHFPMPPYITLVLRSLASLEGLAIAADTNFNTFEAAYPYVVRKLLTDNSAATRNILHWVLLNEGRSSSDKDFPFS
;
A
#
# COMPACT_ATOMS: atom_id res chain seq x y z
N MET A 1 15.23 -3.70 10.87
CA MET A 1 13.83 -3.75 10.41
C MET A 1 13.41 -5.20 10.43
N ASP A 2 12.32 -5.52 11.12
CA ASP A 2 11.85 -6.90 11.30
C ASP A 2 11.37 -7.49 9.95
N LYS A 3 11.45 -8.82 9.79
CA LYS A 3 10.99 -9.52 8.58
C LYS A 3 9.49 -9.29 8.35
N ARG A 4 8.70 -9.21 9.43
CA ARG A 4 7.28 -8.84 9.39
C ARG A 4 7.06 -7.46 8.75
N HIS A 5 7.81 -6.44 9.19
CA HIS A 5 7.74 -5.09 8.62
C HIS A 5 8.10 -5.06 7.14
N GLN A 6 9.13 -5.81 6.75
CA GLN A 6 9.55 -5.91 5.35
C GLN A 6 8.46 -6.51 4.46
N LEU A 7 7.83 -7.59 4.91
CA LEU A 7 6.74 -8.25 4.18
C LEU A 7 5.49 -7.36 4.10
N ALA A 8 5.10 -6.71 5.19
CA ALA A 8 3.98 -5.78 5.21
C ALA A 8 4.20 -4.58 4.29
N MET A 9 5.44 -4.08 4.19
CA MET A 9 5.79 -3.01 3.26
C MET A 9 5.68 -3.45 1.79
N LEU A 10 6.13 -4.66 1.46
CA LEU A 10 5.95 -5.24 0.12
C LEU A 10 4.48 -5.46 -0.21
N ALA A 11 3.70 -6.00 0.74
CA ALA A 11 2.27 -6.20 0.60
C ALA A 11 1.52 -4.87 0.36
N SER A 12 1.94 -3.81 1.05
CA SER A 12 1.34 -2.47 0.90
C SER A 12 1.39 -1.95 -0.53
N ILE A 13 2.48 -2.21 -1.26
CA ILE A 13 2.59 -1.82 -2.68
C ILE A 13 1.49 -2.50 -3.49
N ILE A 14 1.25 -3.79 -3.26
CA ILE A 14 0.23 -4.53 -4.00
C ILE A 14 -1.17 -4.08 -3.62
N HIS A 15 -1.43 -3.85 -2.33
CA HIS A 15 -2.73 -3.36 -1.87
C HIS A 15 -3.06 -1.99 -2.45
N ILE A 16 -2.06 -1.11 -2.63
CA ILE A 16 -2.26 0.17 -3.30
C ILE A 16 -2.58 -0.02 -4.78
N VAL A 17 -1.83 -0.88 -5.49
CA VAL A 17 -2.07 -1.15 -6.93
C VAL A 17 -3.45 -1.76 -7.16
N ASN A 18 -3.89 -2.64 -6.27
CA ASN A 18 -5.20 -3.30 -6.38
C ASN A 18 -6.36 -2.46 -5.81
N GLY A 19 -6.11 -1.27 -5.25
CA GLY A 19 -7.13 -0.47 -4.57
C GLY A 19 -7.74 -1.12 -3.32
N ASP A 20 -7.05 -2.10 -2.72
CA ASP A 20 -7.52 -2.81 -1.52
C ASP A 20 -7.12 -2.05 -0.25
N TRP A 21 -7.89 -1.02 0.08
CA TRP A 21 -7.64 -0.15 1.22
C TRP A 21 -7.74 -0.88 2.55
N ALA A 22 -8.64 -1.85 2.68
CA ALA A 22 -8.81 -2.62 3.90
C ALA A 22 -7.55 -3.44 4.21
N SER A 23 -6.98 -4.12 3.21
CA SER A 23 -5.74 -4.86 3.39
C SER A 23 -4.52 -3.95 3.54
N LEU A 24 -4.51 -2.77 2.90
CA LEU A 24 -3.48 -1.75 3.14
C LEU A 24 -3.46 -1.31 4.62
N VAL A 25 -4.63 -1.08 5.23
CA VAL A 25 -4.70 -0.73 6.66
C VAL A 25 -4.16 -1.85 7.55
N ARG A 26 -4.44 -3.12 7.22
CA ARG A 26 -3.84 -4.26 7.95
C ARG A 26 -2.31 -4.25 7.83
N ALA A 27 -1.76 -3.99 6.64
CA ALA A 27 -0.32 -3.88 6.46
C ALA A 27 0.28 -2.71 7.25
N LEU A 28 -0.43 -1.58 7.37
CA LEU A 28 -0.01 -0.44 8.21
C LEU A 28 -0.04 -0.79 9.71
N VAL A 29 -0.97 -1.63 10.16
CA VAL A 29 -0.95 -2.19 11.53
C VAL A 29 0.27 -3.08 11.73
N ASP A 30 0.57 -3.96 10.78
CA ASP A 30 1.73 -4.85 10.86
C ASP A 30 3.07 -4.10 10.86
N MET A 31 3.11 -2.89 10.27
CA MET A 31 4.24 -1.95 10.30
C MET A 31 4.28 -1.05 11.54
N ASP A 32 3.38 -1.24 12.51
CA ASP A 32 3.23 -0.39 13.69
C ASP A 32 2.96 1.10 13.35
N VAL A 33 2.47 1.37 12.14
CA VAL A 33 2.03 2.70 11.68
C VAL A 33 0.69 3.04 12.31
N VAL A 34 -0.24 2.08 12.28
CA VAL A 34 -1.54 2.19 12.95
C VAL A 34 -1.46 1.50 14.30
N ARG A 35 -1.74 2.25 15.39
CA ARG A 35 -1.60 1.73 16.75
C ARG A 35 -2.76 0.82 17.16
N PRO A 36 -2.54 -0.15 18.05
CA PRO A 36 -3.62 -0.86 18.73
C PRO A 36 -4.55 0.12 19.44
N GLY A 37 -5.87 -0.05 19.29
CA GLY A 37 -6.89 0.86 19.82
C GLY A 37 -7.37 1.94 18.84
N THR A 38 -6.76 2.04 17.66
CA THR A 38 -7.28 2.86 16.56
C THR A 38 -8.62 2.31 16.08
N ASN A 39 -9.59 3.18 15.81
CA ASN A 39 -10.81 2.78 15.10
C ASN A 39 -10.47 2.46 13.63
N ILE A 40 -10.13 1.20 13.38
CA ILE A 40 -9.70 0.70 12.06
C ILE A 40 -10.74 0.98 10.98
N ARG A 41 -12.04 0.91 11.31
CA ARG A 41 -13.11 1.19 10.36
C ARG A 41 -13.10 2.65 9.92
N LEU A 42 -12.98 3.57 10.88
CA LEU A 42 -12.88 5.00 10.57
C LEU A 42 -11.60 5.31 9.78
N PHE A 43 -10.48 4.74 10.19
CA PHE A 43 -9.20 4.93 9.49
C PHE A 43 -9.26 4.42 8.05
N THR A 44 -9.87 3.26 7.82
CA THR A 44 -10.07 2.70 6.47
C THR A 44 -10.92 3.62 5.61
N LEU A 45 -12.05 4.12 6.13
CA LEU A 45 -12.93 5.03 5.42
C LEU A 45 -12.22 6.34 5.04
N GLU A 46 -11.45 6.92 5.97
CA GLU A 46 -10.71 8.16 5.70
C GLU A 46 -9.57 7.94 4.70
N LEU A 47 -8.93 6.78 4.75
CA LEU A 47 -7.90 6.41 3.78
C LEU A 47 -8.49 6.19 2.39
N GLU A 48 -9.62 5.51 2.29
CA GLU A 48 -10.38 5.33 1.06
C GLU A 48 -10.86 6.65 0.49
N GLN A 49 -11.36 7.57 1.32
CA GLN A 49 -11.72 8.93 0.87
C GLN A 49 -10.50 9.71 0.39
N ALA A 50 -9.37 9.59 1.09
CA ALA A 50 -8.15 10.27 0.69
C ALA A 50 -7.62 9.70 -0.63
N LEU A 51 -7.62 8.38 -0.82
CA LEU A 51 -7.00 7.71 -1.98
C LEU A 51 -7.99 7.37 -3.10
N GLY A 52 -9.30 7.52 -2.91
CA GLY A 52 -10.33 7.18 -3.90
C GLY A 52 -10.34 8.11 -5.13
N GLU A 53 -9.65 9.25 -5.05
CA GLU A 53 -9.38 10.14 -6.18
C GLU A 53 -8.17 9.70 -7.03
N VAL A 54 -7.50 8.62 -6.67
CA VAL A 54 -6.37 8.10 -7.44
C VAL A 54 -6.91 7.50 -8.74
N GLU A 55 -6.53 8.08 -9.86
CA GLU A 55 -6.81 7.53 -11.18
C GLU A 55 -5.91 6.32 -11.44
N PHE A 56 -6.48 5.26 -12.03
CA PHE A 56 -5.77 4.04 -12.38
C PHE A 56 -5.75 3.90 -13.90
N LYS A 57 -4.57 3.62 -14.47
CA LYS A 57 -4.38 3.31 -15.88
C LYS A 57 -3.87 1.88 -16.00
N GLU A 58 -4.61 1.03 -16.70
CA GLU A 58 -4.29 -0.40 -16.90
C GLU A 58 -4.06 -1.17 -15.57
N GLY A 59 -4.79 -0.80 -14.51
CA GLY A 59 -4.64 -1.42 -13.19
C GLY A 59 -3.46 -0.92 -12.37
N ILE A 60 -2.69 0.06 -12.86
CA ILE A 60 -1.60 0.71 -12.13
C ILE A 60 -2.03 2.13 -11.75
N PRO A 61 -1.78 2.59 -10.50
CA PRO A 61 -2.03 3.97 -10.11
C PRO A 61 -1.28 4.96 -11.01
N ASP A 62 -1.99 5.84 -11.72
CA ASP A 62 -1.39 6.95 -12.50
C ASP A 62 -1.22 8.18 -11.59
N VAL A 63 -0.48 7.97 -10.50
CA VAL A 63 -0.24 8.96 -9.47
C VAL A 63 1.18 8.84 -8.96
N LYS A 64 1.78 9.98 -8.65
CA LYS A 64 3.09 10.02 -7.99
C LYS A 64 3.01 9.28 -6.65
N PHE A 65 3.96 8.39 -6.41
CA PHE A 65 4.08 7.63 -5.18
C PHE A 65 4.15 8.55 -3.96
N SER A 66 4.94 9.62 -4.05
CA SER A 66 5.02 10.67 -3.02
C SER A 66 3.67 11.31 -2.69
N ARG A 67 2.74 11.43 -3.66
CA ARG A 67 1.38 11.95 -3.41
C ARG A 67 0.53 10.94 -2.63
N VAL A 68 0.64 9.64 -2.94
CA VAL A 68 -0.01 8.57 -2.18
C VAL A 68 0.51 8.54 -0.75
N LEU A 69 1.84 8.60 -0.57
CA LEU A 69 2.48 8.67 0.75
C LEU A 69 2.02 9.90 1.54
N GLY A 70 1.91 11.06 0.88
CA GLY A 70 1.42 12.29 1.50
C GLY A 70 0.00 12.14 2.04
N LYS A 71 -0.91 11.52 1.26
CA LYS A 71 -2.28 11.24 1.69
C LYS A 71 -2.32 10.29 2.90
N ILE A 72 -1.56 9.18 2.87
CA ILE A 72 -1.43 8.25 4.01
C ILE A 72 -0.92 9.00 5.26
N TRP A 73 0.10 9.84 5.08
CA TRP A 73 0.69 10.64 6.16
C TRP A 73 -0.32 11.62 6.77
N THR A 74 -1.10 12.32 5.95
CA THR A 74 -2.16 13.22 6.41
C THR A 74 -3.21 12.50 7.24
N VAL A 75 -3.65 11.31 6.81
CA VAL A 75 -4.61 10.50 7.58
C VAL A 75 -3.96 10.04 8.89
N ALA A 76 -2.72 9.55 8.87
CA ALA A 76 -2.02 9.12 10.08
C ALA A 76 -1.86 10.25 11.13
N LEU A 77 -1.54 11.47 10.69
CA LEU A 77 -1.43 12.63 11.58
C LEU A 77 -2.76 13.03 12.22
N LYS A 78 -3.89 12.90 11.49
CA LYS A 78 -5.23 13.21 12.02
C LYS A 78 -5.58 12.35 13.24
N HIS A 79 -5.10 11.12 13.27
CA HIS A 79 -5.27 10.19 14.38
C HIS A 79 -4.17 10.30 15.46
N HIS A 80 -3.33 11.34 15.42
CA HIS A 80 -2.24 11.58 16.38
C HIS A 80 -1.24 10.43 16.48
N PHE A 81 -0.93 9.77 15.36
CA PHE A 81 0.09 8.72 15.34
C PHE A 81 1.47 9.32 15.09
N PRO A 82 2.39 9.32 16.07
CA PRO A 82 3.78 9.56 15.76
C PRO A 82 4.28 8.33 14.99
N MET A 83 4.55 8.54 13.70
CA MET A 83 5.04 7.50 12.81
C MET A 83 6.36 6.91 13.33
N PRO A 84 6.52 5.58 13.29
CA PRO A 84 7.77 4.96 13.69
C PRO A 84 8.95 5.58 12.91
N PRO A 85 10.07 5.96 13.58
CA PRO A 85 11.17 6.65 12.92
C PRO A 85 11.72 5.94 11.68
N TYR A 86 11.71 4.60 11.70
CA TYR A 86 12.18 3.79 10.59
C TYR A 86 11.29 3.93 9.34
N ILE A 87 9.96 4.04 9.48
CA ILE A 87 9.06 4.27 8.34
C ILE A 87 9.29 5.65 7.78
N THR A 88 9.40 6.68 8.62
CA THR A 88 9.69 8.05 8.16
C THR A 88 10.98 8.11 7.33
N LEU A 89 12.03 7.38 7.74
CA LEU A 89 13.26 7.27 6.97
C LEU A 89 13.05 6.58 5.63
N VAL A 90 12.37 5.44 5.60
CA VAL A 90 12.08 4.70 4.37
C VAL A 90 11.26 5.54 3.40
N LEU A 91 10.17 6.16 3.87
CA LEU A 91 9.30 7.00 3.04
C LEU A 91 10.05 8.19 2.46
N ARG A 92 10.90 8.85 3.27
CA ARG A 92 11.72 9.97 2.80
C ARG A 92 12.74 9.52 1.75
N SER A 93 13.40 8.38 1.96
CA SER A 93 14.32 7.81 0.97
C SER A 93 13.61 7.47 -0.34
N LEU A 94 12.42 6.85 -0.28
CA LEU A 94 11.64 6.54 -1.48
C LEU A 94 11.17 7.78 -2.23
N ALA A 95 10.70 8.81 -1.51
CA ALA A 95 10.31 10.08 -2.13
C ALA A 95 11.51 10.77 -2.81
N SER A 96 12.70 10.72 -2.22
CA SER A 96 13.92 11.22 -2.86
C SER A 96 14.30 10.43 -4.11
N LEU A 97 14.20 9.09 -4.07
CA LEU A 97 14.48 8.23 -5.22
C LEU A 97 13.48 8.43 -6.36
N GLU A 98 12.19 8.58 -6.05
CA GLU A 98 11.17 8.94 -7.04
C GLU A 98 11.51 10.29 -7.69
N GLY A 99 11.91 11.29 -6.90
CA GLY A 99 12.31 12.60 -7.43
C GLY A 99 13.48 12.51 -8.41
N LEU A 100 14.48 11.68 -8.12
CA LEU A 100 15.61 11.42 -9.02
C LEU A 100 15.19 10.68 -10.29
N ALA A 101 14.31 9.68 -10.16
CA ALA A 101 13.82 8.93 -11.32
C ALA A 101 12.99 9.82 -12.25
N ILE A 102 12.11 10.66 -11.71
CA ILE A 102 11.32 11.64 -12.48
C ILE A 102 12.21 12.69 -13.15
N ALA A 103 13.32 13.08 -12.51
CA ALA A 103 14.27 14.00 -13.12
C ALA A 103 15.00 13.40 -14.34
N ALA A 104 15.15 12.07 -14.38
CA ALA A 104 15.74 11.35 -15.51
C ALA A 104 14.71 10.99 -16.59
N ASP A 105 13.50 10.60 -16.20
CA ASP A 105 12.38 10.30 -17.08
C ASP A 105 11.08 10.87 -16.50
N THR A 106 10.51 11.87 -17.17
CA THR A 106 9.29 12.56 -16.74
C THR A 106 8.05 11.67 -16.74
N ASN A 107 8.07 10.55 -17.47
CA ASN A 107 6.97 9.59 -17.52
C ASN A 107 7.16 8.45 -16.52
N PHE A 108 8.20 8.49 -15.68
CA PHE A 108 8.48 7.45 -14.72
C PHE A 108 7.33 7.25 -13.73
N ASN A 109 6.81 6.01 -13.65
CA ASN A 109 5.84 5.59 -12.66
C ASN A 109 6.49 4.62 -11.66
N THR A 110 6.57 5.04 -10.39
CA THR A 110 7.17 4.24 -9.32
C THR A 110 6.45 2.90 -9.08
N PHE A 111 5.11 2.87 -9.19
CA PHE A 111 4.34 1.64 -8.99
C PHE A 111 4.56 0.66 -10.13
N GLU A 112 4.56 1.13 -11.38
CA GLU A 112 4.87 0.32 -12.56
C GLU A 112 6.27 -0.31 -12.48
N ALA A 113 7.26 0.47 -12.07
CA ALA A 113 8.63 -0.02 -11.91
C ALA A 113 8.79 -1.03 -10.76
N ALA A 114 8.07 -0.83 -9.65
CA ALA A 114 8.21 -1.66 -8.45
C ALA A 114 7.40 -2.96 -8.51
N TYR A 115 6.21 -2.93 -9.12
CA TYR A 115 5.24 -4.02 -9.03
C TYR A 115 5.80 -5.40 -9.48
N PRO A 116 6.46 -5.53 -10.65
CA PRO A 116 7.00 -6.82 -11.10
C PRO A 116 8.03 -7.41 -10.13
N TYR A 117 8.87 -6.56 -9.55
CA TYR A 117 9.85 -6.98 -8.55
C TYR A 117 9.18 -7.48 -7.27
N VAL A 118 8.17 -6.74 -6.78
CA VAL A 118 7.44 -7.10 -5.55
C VAL A 118 6.74 -8.44 -5.74
N VAL A 119 5.99 -8.63 -6.84
CA VAL A 119 5.31 -9.89 -7.14
C VAL A 119 6.31 -11.05 -7.21
N ARG A 120 7.41 -10.89 -7.93
CA ARG A 120 8.45 -11.93 -8.02
C ARG A 120 9.04 -12.27 -6.66
N LYS A 121 9.30 -11.28 -5.83
CA LYS A 121 9.87 -11.48 -4.49
C LYS A 121 8.91 -12.21 -3.57
N LEU A 122 7.62 -11.90 -3.65
CA LEU A 122 6.60 -12.62 -2.89
C LEU A 122 6.46 -14.08 -3.37
N LEU A 123 6.55 -14.32 -4.68
CA LEU A 123 6.53 -15.68 -5.23
C LEU A 123 7.73 -16.53 -4.75
N THR A 124 8.90 -15.92 -4.55
CA THR A 124 10.16 -16.65 -4.26
C THR A 124 10.44 -16.87 -2.78
N ASP A 125 10.00 -16.00 -1.86
CA ASP A 125 10.26 -16.17 -0.41
C ASP A 125 9.47 -17.36 0.21
N ASN A 126 8.47 -17.92 -0.51
CA ASN A 126 7.73 -19.17 -0.25
C ASN A 126 7.32 -19.44 1.22
N SER A 127 7.19 -18.39 2.03
CA SER A 127 6.77 -18.48 3.43
C SER A 127 5.25 -18.51 3.52
N ALA A 128 4.70 -19.01 4.63
CA ALA A 128 3.25 -18.99 4.85
C ALA A 128 2.65 -17.58 4.74
N ALA A 129 3.35 -16.57 5.27
CA ALA A 129 2.93 -15.18 5.15
C ALA A 129 2.91 -14.70 3.69
N THR A 130 3.94 -15.06 2.92
CA THR A 130 4.07 -14.66 1.52
C THR A 130 3.03 -15.33 0.62
N ARG A 131 2.73 -16.62 0.89
CA ARG A 131 1.65 -17.35 0.22
C ARG A 131 0.27 -16.72 0.52
N ASN A 132 0.02 -16.29 1.75
CA ASN A 132 -1.25 -15.65 2.11
C ASN A 132 -1.44 -14.33 1.35
N ILE A 133 -0.38 -13.52 1.22
CA ILE A 133 -0.43 -12.29 0.42
C ILE A 133 -0.70 -12.64 -1.04
N LEU A 134 0.03 -13.60 -1.60
CA LEU A 134 -0.12 -14.01 -3.00
C LEU A 134 -1.51 -14.59 -3.29
N HIS A 135 -2.08 -15.38 -2.38
CA HIS A 135 -3.45 -15.86 -2.48
C HIS A 135 -4.44 -14.71 -2.55
N TRP A 136 -4.26 -13.68 -1.72
CA TRP A 136 -5.09 -12.48 -1.78
C TRP A 136 -4.97 -11.78 -3.13
N VAL A 137 -3.77 -11.68 -3.70
CA VAL A 137 -3.53 -11.02 -4.99
C VAL A 137 -4.14 -11.81 -6.15
N LEU A 138 -3.88 -13.11 -6.23
CA LEU A 138 -4.31 -13.98 -7.34
C LEU A 138 -5.81 -14.30 -7.30
N LEU A 139 -6.42 -14.37 -6.12
CA LEU A 139 -7.84 -14.72 -5.99
C LEU A 139 -8.76 -13.49 -6.12
N ASN A 140 -8.25 -12.26 -5.92
CA ASN A 140 -9.05 -11.05 -6.13
C ASN A 140 -9.09 -10.56 -7.58
N GLU A 141 -8.21 -11.03 -8.46
CA GLU A 141 -8.30 -10.71 -9.91
C GLU A 141 -9.62 -11.22 -10.54
N GLY A 142 -10.36 -12.12 -9.88
CA GLY A 142 -11.65 -12.63 -10.33
C GLY A 142 -12.90 -11.86 -9.87
N ARG A 143 -12.78 -10.83 -9.01
CA ARG A 143 -13.96 -10.12 -8.46
C ARG A 143 -14.26 -8.74 -9.07
N SER A 144 -13.50 -8.31 -10.08
CA SER A 144 -13.65 -6.97 -10.68
C SER A 144 -14.64 -6.87 -11.86
N SER A 145 -15.73 -7.63 -11.90
CA SER A 145 -16.81 -7.34 -12.88
C SER A 145 -18.24 -7.63 -12.45
N SER A 146 -18.50 -8.36 -11.36
CA SER A 146 -19.88 -8.67 -10.98
C SER A 146 -19.95 -9.30 -9.60
N ASP A 147 -19.83 -8.48 -8.56
CA ASP A 147 -20.67 -8.64 -7.37
C ASP A 147 -20.53 -7.40 -6.49
N LYS A 148 -21.45 -6.46 -6.73
CA LYS A 148 -21.98 -5.66 -5.64
C LYS A 148 -22.76 -6.65 -4.78
N ASP A 149 -22.22 -7.01 -3.64
CA ASP A 149 -22.98 -7.11 -2.41
C ASP A 149 -21.98 -7.30 -1.27
N PHE A 150 -22.01 -6.37 -0.33
CA PHE A 150 -21.45 -6.60 1.00
C PHE A 150 -22.17 -7.80 1.60
N PRO A 151 -21.44 -8.74 2.23
CA PRO A 151 -22.07 -9.26 3.41
C PRO A 151 -21.12 -9.57 4.59
N PHE A 152 -21.73 -9.40 5.77
CA PHE A 152 -21.42 -9.97 7.09
C PHE A 152 -20.31 -9.29 7.91
N SER A 153 -20.66 -8.61 9.01
CA SER A 153 -21.12 -9.11 10.34
C SER A 153 -19.95 -9.50 11.24
#